data_AF-A0A812ITG2-F1
#
_entry.id   AF-A0A812ITG2-F1
#
_cell.length_a   1.000
_cell.length_b   1.000
_cell.length_c   1.000
_cell.angle_alpha   90.00
_cell.angle_beta   90.00
_cell.angle_gamma   90.00
#
_symmetry.space_group_name_H-M   'P 1'
#
loop_
_entity.id
_entity.type
_entity.pdbx_description
1 polymer ?
#
loop_
_entity_poly.entity_id
_entity_poly.type
_entity_poly.pdbx_seq_one_letter_code
_entity_poly.pdbx_strand_id
1 'polypeptide(L)'
;MERVSERADSEATYSELRRWISKEYGSTGLHQLQEASKVSGNTSIKVLKDFFTWFRDEYPYYRGACKSCENNTDFLGLVRPGESERTEGGAGVCEMYFCT
;
A
#
# COMPACT_ATOMS: atom_id res chain seq x y z
N MET A 1 16.01 -20.42 30.20
CA MET A 1 15.33 -21.12 29.10
C MET A 1 14.18 -20.22 28.65
N GLU A 2 14.40 -19.24 27.77
CA GLU A 2 13.37 -18.24 27.40
C GLU A 2 13.43 -17.78 25.92
N ARG A 3 14.05 -18.54 25.00
CA ARG A 3 14.24 -18.10 23.59
C ARG A 3 13.31 -18.75 22.56
N VAL A 4 12.36 -19.57 23.00
CA VAL A 4 11.49 -20.36 22.10
C VAL A 4 10.20 -19.61 21.74
N SER A 5 9.68 -18.77 22.66
CA SER A 5 8.42 -18.03 22.46
C SER A 5 8.54 -16.91 21.41
N GLU A 6 9.61 -16.11 21.45
CA GLU A 6 9.78 -14.94 20.57
C GLU A 6 9.95 -15.32 19.08
N ARG A 7 10.50 -16.50 18.78
CA ARG A 7 10.70 -16.96 17.40
C ARG A 7 9.39 -17.37 16.73
N ALA A 8 8.51 -18.05 17.47
CA ALA A 8 7.22 -18.50 16.97
C ALA A 8 6.28 -17.31 16.67
N ASP A 9 6.29 -16.28 17.52
CA ASP A 9 5.53 -15.04 17.29
C ASP A 9 6.04 -14.28 16.06
N SER A 10 7.35 -14.27 15.82
CA SER A 10 7.93 -13.59 14.65
C SER A 10 7.55 -14.26 13.33
N GLU A 11 7.48 -15.60 13.31
CA GLU A 11 7.13 -16.40 12.13
C GLU A 11 5.64 -16.25 11.79
N ALA A 12 4.77 -16.31 12.81
CA ALA A 12 3.34 -16.09 12.68
C ALA A 12 3.04 -14.69 12.15
N THR A 13 3.64 -13.65 12.74
CA THR A 13 3.47 -12.25 12.32
C THR A 13 3.95 -12.02 10.88
N TYR A 14 5.07 -12.64 10.49
CA TYR A 14 5.59 -12.53 9.13
C TYR A 14 4.69 -13.24 8.10
N SER A 15 4.08 -14.37 8.49
CA SER A 15 3.12 -15.09 7.64
C SER A 15 1.84 -14.31 7.41
N GLU A 16 1.34 -13.60 8.43
CA GLU A 16 0.16 -12.74 8.32
C GLU A 16 0.42 -11.52 7.45
N LEU A 17 1.58 -10.88 7.61
CA LEU A 17 2.00 -9.76 6.76
C LEU A 17 2.05 -10.16 5.29
N ARG A 18 2.66 -11.31 4.98
CA ARG A 18 2.73 -11.84 3.61
C ARG A 18 1.35 -12.12 3.05
N ARG A 19 0.47 -12.75 3.84
CA ARG A 19 -0.91 -13.03 3.43
C ARG A 19 -1.66 -11.73 3.11
N TRP A 20 -1.53 -10.72 3.96
CA TRP A 20 -2.15 -9.42 3.75
C TRP A 20 -1.58 -8.72 2.50
N ILE A 21 -0.27 -8.62 2.34
CA ILE A 21 0.37 -8.02 1.16
C ILE A 21 -0.03 -8.75 -0.12
N SER A 22 -0.09 -10.08 -0.11
CA SER A 22 -0.53 -10.87 -1.25
C SER A 22 -1.97 -10.57 -1.65
N LYS A 23 -2.84 -10.33 -0.67
CA LYS A 23 -4.25 -10.05 -0.89
C LYS A 23 -4.45 -8.64 -1.46
N GLU A 24 -3.77 -7.64 -0.89
CA GLU A 24 -3.99 -6.23 -1.21
C GLU A 24 -3.15 -5.74 -2.41
N TYR A 25 -1.92 -6.26 -2.57
CA TYR A 25 -0.93 -5.77 -3.54
C TYR A 25 -0.43 -6.84 -4.51
N GLY A 26 -0.99 -8.06 -4.44
CA GLY A 26 -0.67 -9.17 -5.34
C GLY A 26 0.76 -9.67 -5.25
N SER A 27 1.20 -10.34 -6.32
CA SER A 27 2.55 -10.93 -6.42
C SER A 27 3.67 -9.89 -6.43
N THR A 28 3.41 -8.69 -6.98
CA THR A 28 4.40 -7.60 -7.04
C THR A 28 4.77 -7.10 -5.65
N GLY A 29 3.79 -6.85 -4.78
CA GLY A 29 4.07 -6.44 -3.39
C GLY A 29 4.83 -7.51 -2.62
N LEU A 30 4.47 -8.79 -2.80
CA LEU A 30 5.19 -9.90 -2.19
C LEU A 30 6.64 -10.00 -2.66
N HIS A 31 6.88 -9.83 -3.97
CA HIS A 31 8.23 -9.85 -4.54
C HIS A 31 9.11 -8.77 -3.92
N GLN A 32 8.58 -7.54 -3.78
CA GLN A 32 9.34 -6.42 -3.24
C GLN A 32 9.67 -6.58 -1.76
N LEU A 33 8.74 -7.11 -0.95
CA LEU A 33 9.04 -7.45 0.43
C LEU A 33 10.15 -8.53 0.51
N GLN A 34 10.11 -9.52 -0.37
CA GLN A 34 11.13 -10.58 -0.42
C GLN A 34 12.51 -10.03 -0.82
N GLU A 35 12.58 -9.19 -1.84
CA GLU A 35 13.84 -8.57 -2.26
C GLU A 35 14.42 -7.68 -1.16
N ALA A 36 13.59 -6.86 -0.50
CA ALA A 36 14.01 -6.06 0.63
C ALA A 36 14.55 -6.92 1.80
N SER A 37 14.01 -8.12 2.01
CA SER A 37 14.46 -9.05 3.07
C SER A 37 15.78 -9.77 2.75
N LYS A 38 16.15 -9.87 1.47
CA LYS A 38 17.39 -10.54 1.03
C LYS A 38 18.64 -9.66 1.16
N VAL A 39 18.47 -8.36 1.37
CA VAL A 39 19.58 -7.42 1.54
C VAL A 39 20.31 -7.72 2.86
N SER A 40 21.59 -8.10 2.77
CA SER A 40 22.40 -8.46 3.94
C SER A 40 22.49 -7.29 4.92
N GLY A 41 22.20 -7.52 6.20
CA GLY A 41 22.22 -6.49 7.23
C GLY A 41 20.95 -5.65 7.33
N ASN A 42 19.88 -5.97 6.56
CA ASN A 42 18.59 -5.37 6.77
C ASN A 42 17.93 -5.89 8.05
N THR A 43 17.56 -4.97 8.93
CA THR A 43 16.64 -5.25 10.04
C THR A 43 15.20 -5.27 9.52
N SER A 44 14.26 -5.87 10.26
CA SER A 44 12.84 -5.89 9.88
C SER A 44 12.28 -4.49 9.60
N ILE A 45 12.77 -3.47 10.32
CA ILE A 45 12.40 -2.06 10.09
C ILE A 45 12.90 -1.56 8.73
N LYS A 46 14.11 -1.93 8.31
CA LYS A 46 14.67 -1.52 7.03
C LYS A 46 13.95 -2.20 5.86
N VAL A 47 13.60 -3.48 6.00
CA VAL A 47 12.75 -4.19 5.03
C VAL A 47 11.42 -3.49 4.82
N LEU A 48 10.74 -3.10 5.91
CA LEU A 48 9.47 -2.37 5.83
C LEU A 48 9.64 -0.98 5.19
N LYS A 49 10.72 -0.26 5.51
CA LYS A 49 11.02 1.04 4.88
C LYS A 49 11.22 0.92 3.37
N ASP A 50 11.97 -0.09 2.93
CA ASP A 50 12.22 -0.34 1.52
C ASP A 50 10.90 -0.69 0.79
N PHE A 51 10.08 -1.55 1.41
CA PHE A 51 8.74 -1.88 0.90
C PHE A 51 7.82 -0.64 0.79
N PHE A 52 7.75 0.20 1.83
CA PHE A 52 6.94 1.41 1.80
C PHE A 52 7.45 2.46 0.81
N THR A 53 8.76 2.51 0.58
CA THR A 53 9.36 3.37 -0.45
C THR A 53 8.89 2.94 -1.83
N TRP A 54 9.01 1.65 -2.15
CA TRP A 54 8.46 1.08 -3.39
C TRP A 54 6.95 1.34 -3.52
N PHE A 55 6.18 1.09 -2.46
CA PHE A 55 4.73 1.25 -2.46
C PHE A 55 4.31 2.70 -2.77
N ARG A 56 5.01 3.68 -2.20
CA ARG A 56 4.78 5.11 -2.44
C ARG A 56 5.10 5.49 -3.90
N ASP A 57 6.17 4.94 -4.45
CA ASP A 57 6.66 5.35 -5.77
C ASP A 57 5.83 4.73 -6.91
N GLU A 58 5.38 3.49 -6.75
CA GLU A 58 4.61 2.76 -7.78
C GLU A 58 3.11 3.10 -7.77
N TYR A 59 2.51 3.30 -6.61
CA TYR A 59 1.06 3.47 -6.57
C TYR A 59 0.65 4.94 -6.70
N PRO A 60 -0.17 5.28 -7.70
CA PRO A 60 -0.44 6.66 -8.08
C PRO A 60 -1.49 7.37 -7.22
N TYR A 61 -1.84 6.87 -6.02
CA TYR A 61 -2.90 7.47 -5.19
C TYR A 61 -2.60 8.91 -4.74
N TYR A 62 -1.40 9.43 -5.00
CA TYR A 62 -1.04 10.85 -4.79
C TYR A 62 -0.91 11.67 -6.07
N ARG A 63 -1.04 11.06 -7.25
CA ARG A 63 -0.92 11.80 -8.51
C ARG A 63 -2.28 12.42 -8.81
N GLY A 64 -2.43 13.70 -8.47
CA GLY A 64 -3.54 14.57 -8.90
C GLY A 64 -3.49 14.83 -10.41
N ALA A 65 -3.37 13.76 -11.19
CA ALA A 65 -3.29 13.78 -12.63
C ALA A 65 -4.60 13.25 -13.22
N CYS A 66 -5.03 13.83 -14.32
CA CYS A 66 -6.24 13.40 -15.00
C CYS A 66 -6.04 11.98 -15.54
N LYS A 67 -6.97 11.07 -15.21
CA LYS A 67 -6.92 9.69 -15.70
C LYS A 67 -6.94 9.57 -17.23
N SER A 68 -7.46 10.58 -17.94
CA SER A 68 -7.61 10.55 -19.40
C SER A 68 -6.41 11.11 -20.17
N CYS A 69 -5.74 12.13 -19.64
CA CYS A 69 -4.66 12.84 -20.36
C CYS A 69 -3.39 13.09 -19.54
N GLU A 70 -3.34 12.63 -18.29
CA GLU A 70 -2.20 12.75 -17.38
C GLU A 70 -1.79 14.20 -17.00
N ASN A 71 -2.55 15.21 -17.43
CA ASN A 71 -2.38 16.60 -17.02
C ASN A 71 -2.69 16.79 -15.53
N ASN A 72 -2.19 17.90 -14.97
CA ASN A 72 -2.56 18.31 -13.62
C ASN A 72 -4.06 18.56 -13.49
N THR A 73 -4.58 18.30 -12.28
CA THR A 73 -5.96 18.58 -11.94
C THR A 73 -6.08 19.61 -10.84
N ASP A 74 -7.14 20.41 -10.91
CA ASP A 74 -7.50 21.38 -9.89
C ASP A 74 -8.59 20.81 -8.99
N PHE A 75 -8.40 20.93 -7.68
CA PHE A 75 -9.40 20.50 -6.70
C PHE A 75 -10.62 21.42 -6.72
N LEU A 76 -11.81 20.83 -6.86
CA LEU A 76 -13.08 21.56 -6.91
C LEU A 76 -13.85 21.53 -5.58
N GLY A 77 -13.63 20.51 -4.76
CA GLY A 77 -14.35 20.34 -3.50
C GLY A 77 -14.70 18.90 -3.17
N LEU A 78 -15.45 18.74 -2.08
CA LEU A 78 -15.93 17.45 -1.60
C LEU A 78 -17.34 17.19 -2.10
N VAL A 79 -17.58 15.99 -2.60
CA VAL A 79 -18.88 15.53 -3.07
C VAL A 79 -19.28 14.23 -2.38
N ARG A 80 -20.57 13.92 -2.45
CA ARG A 80 -21.08 12.62 -1.99
C ARG A 80 -20.58 11.53 -2.96
N PRO A 81 -20.00 10.43 -2.46
CA PRO A 81 -19.55 9.33 -3.31
C PRO A 81 -20.72 8.68 -4.05
N GLY A 82 -20.44 8.13 -5.23
CA GLY A 82 -21.35 7.29 -6.00
C GLY A 82 -21.74 6.01 -5.26
N GLU A 83 -22.67 5.23 -5.81
CA GLU A 83 -23.16 4.03 -5.11
C GLU A 83 -22.07 2.98 -4.89
N SER A 84 -21.34 2.60 -5.95
CA SER A 84 -20.25 1.64 -5.88
C SER A 84 -19.12 2.09 -4.94
N GLU A 85 -18.76 3.38 -4.96
CA GLU A 85 -17.75 3.95 -4.08
C GLU A 85 -18.12 3.80 -2.61
N ARG A 86 -19.42 3.88 -2.26
CA ARG A 86 -19.89 3.68 -0.89
C ARG A 86 -19.96 2.20 -0.52
N THR A 87 -20.52 1.35 -1.38
CA THR A 87 -20.84 -0.04 -1.03
C THR A 87 -19.62 -0.95 -1.11
N GLU A 88 -18.78 -0.78 -2.13
CA GLU A 88 -17.59 -1.59 -2.37
C GLU A 88 -16.34 -0.91 -1.80
N GLY A 89 -16.22 0.40 -2.01
CA GLY A 89 -15.08 1.19 -1.57
C GLY A 89 -15.15 1.69 -0.12
N GLY A 90 -16.33 1.64 0.51
CA GLY A 90 -16.54 2.16 1.86
C GLY A 90 -16.33 3.67 1.99
N ALA A 91 -16.38 4.42 0.89
CA ALA A 91 -16.10 5.86 0.89
C ALA A 91 -17.19 6.66 1.61
N GLY A 92 -16.78 7.55 2.51
CA GLY A 92 -17.68 8.51 3.17
C GLY A 92 -17.86 9.82 2.40
N VAL A 93 -16.78 10.29 1.75
CA VAL A 93 -16.71 11.50 0.92
C VAL A 93 -15.77 11.26 -0.26
N CYS A 94 -16.00 11.95 -1.38
CA CYS A 94 -15.10 11.93 -2.53
C CYS A 94 -14.58 13.34 -2.81
N GLU A 95 -13.30 13.44 -3.12
CA GLU A 95 -12.71 14.67 -3.65
C GLU A 95 -12.96 14.73 -5.16
N MET A 96 -13.45 15.86 -5.65
CA MET A 96 -13.67 16.09 -7.07
C MET A 96 -12.58 16.99 -7.62
N TYR A 97 -12.04 16.60 -8.77
CA TYR A 97 -10.95 17.30 -9.45
C TYR A 97 -11.34 17.60 -10.90
N PHE A 98 -10.95 18.76 -11.42
CA PHE A 98 -11.13 19.16 -12.81
C PHE A 98 -9.80 19.06 -13.57
N CYS A 99 -9.83 18.51 -14.78
CA CYS A 99 -8.63 18.48 -15.63
C CYS A 99 -8.38 19.86 -16.23
N THR A 100 -7.15 20.36 -16.08
CA THR A 100 -6.70 21.59 -16.74
C THR A 100 -6.23 21.36 -18.17
#